data_AF-A0A8J9ZPS6-F1
#
_entry.id   AF-A0A8J9ZPS6-F1
#
_cell.length_a   1.000
_cell.length_b   1.000
_cell.length_c   1.000
_cell.angle_alpha   90.00
_cell.angle_beta   90.00
_cell.angle_gamma   90.00
#
_symmetry.space_group_name_H-M   'P 1'
#
loop_
_entity.id
_entity.type
_entity.pdbx_description
1 polymer ?
#
loop_
_entity_poly.entity_id
_entity_poly.type
_entity_poly.pdbx_seq_one_letter_code
_entity_poly.pdbx_strand_id
1 'polypeptide(L)'
;MEVQKEWWKTQLATDIHETLRTKEAELPPFKGLSPQLGLRRYLVDWLSIINEKQGVHCTALHLAVYLLDQFMDSYDIQESRMHLVALGCLLVACKFEEEERRVPRIKKLNQYVREVYSEEEYLQMELTILKFFQWNISLPTPAHFLDYYMTEGVSQSDLHAGYPVCSVNKSRLYLEKYCHYFLEVSLQDHCFLVFRPSVIAAACVAASRICLHLSPTWTSRLHSITGYRWDHIAPCIETMLK
;
A
#
# COMPACT_ATOMS: atom_id res chain seq x y z
N MET A 1 -15.43 -8.37 19.93
CA MET A 1 -14.28 -8.59 19.02
C MET A 1 -14.89 -8.95 17.68
N GLU A 2 -15.42 -7.95 16.98
CA GLU A 2 -15.89 -8.16 15.61
C GLU A 2 -14.64 -8.31 14.77
N VAL A 3 -14.42 -9.51 14.24
CA VAL A 3 -13.43 -9.75 13.21
C VAL A 3 -13.85 -8.86 12.05
N GLN A 4 -13.05 -7.84 11.74
CA GLN A 4 -13.18 -7.08 10.50
C GLN A 4 -13.28 -8.12 9.39
N LYS A 5 -14.48 -8.28 8.82
CA LYS A 5 -14.78 -9.39 7.94
C LYS A 5 -13.99 -9.16 6.67
N GLU A 6 -12.85 -9.83 6.56
CA GLU A 6 -11.98 -9.83 5.39
C GLU A 6 -12.82 -9.87 4.12
N TRP A 7 -12.87 -8.75 3.40
CA TRP A 7 -13.88 -8.55 2.36
C TRP A 7 -13.72 -9.56 1.22
N TRP A 8 -12.48 -10.01 0.99
CA TRP A 8 -12.13 -11.04 0.01
C TRP A 8 -12.65 -12.44 0.35
N LYS A 9 -13.12 -12.68 1.57
CA LYS A 9 -13.79 -13.94 1.97
C LYS A 9 -15.31 -13.89 1.81
N THR A 10 -15.86 -12.77 1.32
CA THR A 10 -17.30 -12.57 1.19
C THR A 10 -17.79 -12.86 -0.23
N GLN A 11 -19.11 -13.00 -0.39
CA GLN A 11 -19.74 -13.18 -1.71
C GLN A 11 -19.61 -11.94 -2.61
N LEU A 12 -19.27 -10.78 -2.03
CA LEU A 12 -19.10 -9.50 -2.74
C LEU A 12 -17.65 -9.27 -3.18
N ALA A 13 -16.74 -10.23 -2.99
CA ALA A 13 -15.32 -10.03 -3.26
C ALA A 13 -15.04 -9.59 -4.71
N THR A 14 -15.73 -10.18 -5.69
CA THR A 14 -15.61 -9.79 -7.10
C THR A 14 -16.08 -8.36 -7.34
N ASP A 15 -17.24 -7.99 -6.81
CA ASP A 15 -17.83 -6.65 -7.02
C ASP A 15 -16.99 -5.55 -6.36
N ILE A 16 -16.44 -5.85 -5.17
CA ILE A 16 -15.52 -4.96 -4.46
C ILE A 16 -14.22 -4.82 -5.26
N HIS A 17 -13.67 -5.92 -5.77
CA HIS A 17 -12.46 -5.89 -6.61
C HIS A 17 -12.67 -5.05 -7.87
N GLU A 18 -13.79 -5.24 -8.58
CA GLU A 18 -14.15 -4.44 -9.77
C GLU A 18 -14.33 -2.96 -9.43
N THR A 19 -14.93 -2.65 -8.29
CA THR A 19 -15.07 -1.27 -7.80
C THR A 19 -13.69 -0.64 -7.52
N LEU A 20 -12.78 -1.36 -6.86
CA LEU A 20 -11.41 -0.91 -6.62
C LEU A 20 -10.66 -0.69 -7.94
N ARG A 21 -10.84 -1.57 -8.94
CA ARG A 21 -10.25 -1.43 -10.27
C ARG A 21 -10.80 -0.23 -11.05
N THR A 22 -12.08 0.07 -10.89
CA THR A 22 -12.71 1.26 -11.49
C THR A 22 -12.12 2.54 -10.88
N LYS A 23 -12.07 2.62 -9.54
CA LYS A 23 -11.46 3.77 -8.84
C LYS A 23 -9.96 3.92 -9.13
N GLU A 24 -9.25 2.82 -9.28
CA GLU A 24 -7.84 2.82 -9.67
C GLU A 24 -7.62 3.52 -11.02
N ALA A 25 -8.53 3.33 -11.98
CA ALA A 25 -8.42 3.96 -13.30
C ALA A 25 -8.64 5.49 -13.25
N GLU A 26 -9.29 5.99 -12.19
CA GLU A 26 -9.57 7.40 -11.97
C GLU A 26 -8.50 8.11 -11.12
N LEU A 27 -7.47 7.39 -10.67
CA LEU A 27 -6.42 7.97 -9.84
C LEU A 27 -5.65 9.07 -10.61
N PRO A 28 -5.36 10.22 -9.96
CA PRO A 28 -4.57 11.28 -10.58
C PRO A 28 -3.15 10.80 -10.93
N PRO A 29 -2.59 11.24 -12.07
CA PRO A 29 -1.24 10.89 -12.47
C PRO A 29 -0.22 11.59 -11.58
N PHE A 30 0.82 10.86 -11.17
CA PHE A 30 1.98 11.42 -10.47
C PHE A 30 3.00 11.94 -11.48
N LYS A 31 3.39 13.22 -11.38
CA LYS A 31 4.35 13.86 -12.31
C LYS A 31 5.79 13.70 -11.86
N GLY A 32 6.04 13.63 -10.56
CA GLY A 32 7.39 13.48 -10.00
C GLY A 32 8.28 14.71 -10.22
N LEU A 33 7.68 15.90 -10.29
CA LEU A 33 8.40 17.16 -10.56
C LEU A 33 8.54 18.04 -9.31
N SER A 34 8.06 17.56 -8.17
CA SER A 34 8.15 18.24 -6.88
C SER A 34 9.62 18.55 -6.50
N PRO A 35 9.94 19.78 -6.05
CA PRO A 35 11.27 20.09 -5.54
C PRO A 35 11.57 19.38 -4.21
N GLN A 36 10.54 18.87 -3.49
CA GLN A 36 10.72 18.13 -2.24
C GLN A 36 10.81 16.60 -2.46
N LEU A 37 10.78 16.11 -3.70
CA LEU A 37 10.83 14.68 -4.01
C LEU A 37 12.04 13.97 -3.41
N GLY A 38 13.18 14.67 -3.28
CA GLY A 38 14.39 14.14 -2.63
C GLY A 38 14.20 13.79 -1.15
N LEU A 39 13.21 14.38 -0.47
CA LEU A 39 12.88 14.08 0.93
C LEU A 39 11.93 12.89 1.07
N ARG A 40 11.28 12.46 -0.02
CA ARG A 40 10.22 11.44 0.01
C ARG A 40 10.67 10.16 0.70
N ARG A 41 11.81 9.59 0.32
CA ARG A 41 12.30 8.32 0.89
C ARG A 41 12.47 8.42 2.41
N TYR A 42 13.07 9.50 2.88
CA TYR A 42 13.21 9.78 4.31
C TYR A 42 11.85 9.89 5.01
N LEU A 43 10.88 10.58 4.42
CA LEU A 43 9.54 10.73 4.99
C LEU A 43 8.77 9.41 5.02
N VAL A 44 8.88 8.58 3.98
CA VAL A 44 8.25 7.26 3.90
C VAL A 44 8.87 6.30 4.92
N ASP A 45 10.20 6.27 5.05
CA ASP A 45 10.90 5.52 6.10
C ASP A 45 10.43 5.97 7.49
N TRP A 46 10.36 7.28 7.72
CA TRP A 46 9.91 7.85 8.97
C TRP A 46 8.46 7.50 9.31
N LEU A 47 7.54 7.62 8.34
CA LEU A 47 6.15 7.21 8.49
C LEU A 47 6.02 5.71 8.75
N SER A 48 6.84 4.88 8.12
CA SER A 48 6.85 3.43 8.34
C SER A 48 7.22 3.07 9.78
N ILE A 49 8.23 3.75 10.35
CA ILE A 49 8.61 3.60 11.76
C ILE A 49 7.45 4.01 12.69
N ILE A 50 6.78 5.13 12.40
CA ILE A 50 5.62 5.58 13.19
C ILE A 50 4.50 4.54 13.12
N ASN A 51 4.19 4.05 11.91
CA ASN A 51 3.17 3.05 11.67
C ASN A 51 3.41 1.78 12.48
N GLU A 52 4.64 1.25 12.46
CA GLU A 52 5.05 0.08 13.23
C GLU A 52 4.86 0.31 14.75
N LYS A 53 5.24 1.48 15.27
CA LYS A 53 5.09 1.81 16.69
C LYS A 53 3.64 2.02 17.12
N GLN A 54 2.78 2.50 16.23
CA GLN A 54 1.36 2.69 16.52
C GLN A 54 0.53 1.43 16.27
N GLY A 55 1.06 0.44 15.55
CA GLY A 55 0.34 -0.80 15.22
C GLY A 55 -0.81 -0.56 14.24
N VAL A 56 -0.63 0.37 13.31
CA VAL A 56 -1.60 0.72 12.27
C VAL A 56 -1.43 -0.21 11.07
N HIS A 57 -2.54 -0.54 10.40
CA HIS A 57 -2.58 -1.45 9.26
C HIS A 57 -1.87 -0.86 8.04
N CYS A 58 -1.33 -1.73 7.19
CA CYS A 58 -0.57 -1.31 6.01
C CYS A 58 -1.42 -0.50 5.02
N THR A 59 -2.73 -0.73 4.94
CA THR A 59 -3.64 0.06 4.07
C THR A 59 -3.62 1.54 4.41
N ALA A 60 -3.65 1.88 5.70
CA ALA A 60 -3.55 3.26 6.18
C ALA A 60 -2.19 3.89 5.85
N LEU A 61 -1.08 3.17 6.06
CA LEU A 61 0.25 3.67 5.69
C LEU A 61 0.37 3.91 4.18
N HIS A 62 -0.10 2.96 3.36
CA HIS A 62 -0.07 3.10 1.91
C HIS A 62 -0.92 4.27 1.43
N LEU A 63 -2.11 4.45 2.01
CA LEU A 63 -2.95 5.61 1.71
C LEU A 63 -2.26 6.90 2.15
N ALA A 64 -1.66 6.95 3.34
CA ALA A 64 -0.93 8.12 3.83
C ALA A 64 0.19 8.55 2.87
N VAL A 65 1.01 7.60 2.41
CA VAL A 65 2.08 7.86 1.45
C VAL A 65 1.53 8.30 0.10
N TYR A 66 0.44 7.68 -0.38
CA TYR A 66 -0.22 8.12 -1.61
C TYR A 66 -0.71 9.58 -1.50
N LEU A 67 -1.35 9.94 -0.38
CA LEU A 67 -1.81 11.30 -0.12
C LEU A 67 -0.62 12.28 -0.08
N LEU A 68 0.47 11.90 0.59
CA LEU A 68 1.70 12.69 0.68
C LEU A 68 2.31 12.93 -0.71
N ASP A 69 2.43 11.89 -1.53
CA ASP A 69 3.02 11.97 -2.87
C ASP A 69 2.25 12.95 -3.76
N GLN A 70 0.93 12.82 -3.83
CA GLN A 70 0.08 13.70 -4.65
C GLN A 70 0.09 15.14 -4.12
N PHE A 71 0.14 15.32 -2.80
CA PHE A 71 0.19 16.64 -2.18
C PHE A 71 1.54 17.34 -2.46
N MET A 72 2.67 16.63 -2.30
CA MET A 72 4.00 17.15 -2.65
C MET A 72 4.14 17.46 -4.14
N ASP A 73 3.53 16.66 -5.02
CA ASP A 73 3.57 16.89 -6.48
C ASP A 73 2.77 18.13 -6.93
N SER A 74 1.89 18.64 -6.06
CA SER A 74 1.01 19.78 -6.36
C SER A 74 1.39 21.08 -5.66
N TYR A 75 2.23 21.05 -4.63
CA TYR A 75 2.57 22.21 -3.81
C TYR A 75 4.08 22.40 -3.62
N ASP A 76 4.50 23.66 -3.54
CA ASP A 76 5.83 23.98 -3.04
C ASP A 76 5.80 24.13 -1.51
N ILE A 77 6.24 23.09 -0.80
CA ILE A 77 6.15 22.96 0.65
C ILE A 77 7.52 23.29 1.26
N GLN A 78 7.53 24.18 2.24
CA GLN A 78 8.71 24.48 3.03
C GLN A 78 9.16 23.24 3.83
N GLU A 79 10.46 22.96 3.83
CA GLU A 79 11.03 21.78 4.51
C GLU A 79 10.60 21.68 6.00
N SER A 80 10.50 22.81 6.70
CA SER A 80 10.05 22.88 8.10
C SER A 80 8.60 22.43 8.33
N ARG A 81 7.78 22.39 7.29
CA ARG A 81 6.38 21.95 7.33
C ARG A 81 6.19 20.51 6.85
N MET A 82 7.21 19.85 6.32
CA MET A 82 7.11 18.51 5.72
C MET A 82 6.64 17.44 6.72
N HIS A 83 7.15 17.47 7.95
CA HIS A 83 6.71 16.53 8.99
C HIS A 83 5.23 16.72 9.35
N LEU A 84 4.75 17.96 9.45
CA LEU A 84 3.33 18.24 9.70
C LEU A 84 2.44 17.74 8.55
N VAL A 85 2.85 17.95 7.30
CA VAL A 85 2.13 17.43 6.12
C VAL A 85 2.07 15.91 6.17
N ALA A 86 3.21 15.25 6.35
CA ALA A 86 3.29 13.79 6.39
C ALA A 86 2.45 13.19 7.54
N LEU A 87 2.48 13.79 8.74
CA LEU A 87 1.63 13.36 9.85
C LEU A 87 0.16 13.66 9.61
N GLY A 88 -0.16 14.77 8.93
CA GLY A 88 -1.52 15.09 8.49
C GLY A 88 -2.06 14.04 7.54
N CYS A 89 -1.27 13.63 6.54
CA CYS A 89 -1.62 12.56 5.61
C CYS A 89 -1.84 11.22 6.35
N LEU A 90 -0.95 10.89 7.30
CA LEU A 90 -1.10 9.70 8.14
C LEU A 90 -2.37 9.75 8.98
N LEU A 91 -2.69 10.89 9.59
CA LEU A 91 -3.86 11.04 10.44
C LEU A 91 -5.15 10.91 9.63
N VAL A 92 -5.23 11.55 8.45
CA VAL A 92 -6.35 11.43 7.52
C VAL A 92 -6.54 9.97 7.08
N ALA A 93 -5.46 9.31 6.68
CA ALA A 93 -5.50 7.91 6.26
C ALA A 93 -5.93 6.97 7.40
N CYS A 94 -5.38 7.15 8.61
CA CYS A 94 -5.79 6.37 9.78
C CYS A 94 -7.28 6.57 10.08
N LYS A 95 -7.78 7.81 10.08
CA LYS A 95 -9.21 8.08 10.32
C LYS A 95 -10.14 7.44 9.29
N PHE A 96 -9.64 7.16 8.10
CA PHE A 96 -10.41 6.54 7.02
C PHE A 96 -10.34 5.00 7.04
N GLU A 97 -9.15 4.44 7.25
CA GLU A 97 -8.90 2.99 7.14
C GLU A 97 -9.05 2.24 8.46
N GLU A 98 -8.78 2.89 9.59
CA GLU A 98 -8.71 2.22 10.90
C GLU A 98 -10.00 2.33 11.72
N GLU A 99 -10.12 1.40 12.65
CA GLU A 99 -11.04 1.58 13.77
C GLU A 99 -10.61 2.78 14.63
N GLU A 100 -11.58 3.55 15.12
CA GLU A 100 -11.34 4.78 15.90
C GLU A 100 -10.32 4.61 17.05
N ARG A 101 -10.35 3.46 17.73
CA ARG A 101 -9.43 3.16 18.84
C ARG A 101 -7.96 3.01 18.43
N ARG A 102 -7.68 2.74 17.16
CA ARG A 102 -6.33 2.57 16.59
C ARG A 102 -5.79 3.86 15.97
N VAL A 103 -6.65 4.85 15.72
CA VAL A 103 -6.23 6.15 15.19
C VAL A 103 -5.26 6.82 16.18
N PRO A 104 -4.02 7.17 15.75
CA PRO A 104 -3.06 7.82 16.62
C PRO A 104 -3.56 9.19 17.07
N ARG A 105 -3.47 9.47 18.38
CA ARG A 105 -3.77 10.80 18.93
C ARG A 105 -2.64 11.78 18.58
N ILE A 106 -2.97 13.05 18.36
CA ILE A 106 -2.00 14.13 18.12
C ILE A 106 -0.87 14.15 19.15
N LYS A 107 -1.20 13.98 20.43
CA LYS A 107 -0.21 13.90 21.52
C LYS A 107 0.83 12.78 21.33
N LYS A 108 0.44 11.64 20.74
CA LYS A 108 1.37 10.55 20.42
C LYS A 108 2.20 10.89 19.17
N LEU A 109 1.58 11.44 18.13
CA LEU A 109 2.28 11.85 16.90
C LEU A 109 3.35 12.91 17.17
N ASN A 110 3.07 13.84 18.08
CA ASN A 110 4.02 14.86 18.51
C ASN A 110 5.27 14.33 19.22
N GLN A 111 5.32 13.04 19.60
CA GLN A 111 6.52 12.42 20.17
C GLN A 111 7.58 12.11 19.09
N TYR A 112 7.19 12.12 17.81
CA TYR A 112 8.06 11.76 16.68
C TYR A 112 8.67 12.98 15.98
N VAL A 113 8.33 14.19 16.41
CA VAL A 113 8.81 15.46 15.85
C VAL A 113 9.55 16.26 16.93
N ARG A 114 10.53 17.07 16.50
CA ARG A 114 11.26 17.95 17.44
C ARG A 114 10.44 19.17 17.82
N GLU A 115 9.74 19.75 16.84
CA GLU A 115 8.84 20.88 17.03
C GLU A 115 7.43 20.34 17.25
N VAL A 116 6.87 20.61 18.43
CA VAL A 116 5.53 20.15 18.79
C VAL A 116 4.51 21.04 18.09
N TYR A 117 3.69 20.45 17.22
CA TYR A 117 2.61 21.17 16.55
C TYR A 117 1.35 21.22 17.41
N SER A 118 0.62 22.33 17.34
CA SER A 118 -0.65 22.50 18.07
C SER A 118 -1.79 21.69 17.46
N GLU A 119 -2.87 21.45 18.21
CA GLU A 119 -4.05 20.76 17.67
C GLU A 119 -4.68 21.55 16.50
N GLU A 120 -4.66 22.88 16.56
CA GLU A 120 -5.10 23.76 15.47
C GLU A 120 -4.25 23.59 14.21
N GLU A 121 -2.93 23.41 14.34
CA GLU A 121 -2.06 23.17 13.19
C GLU A 121 -2.36 21.83 12.51
N TYR A 122 -2.58 20.76 13.28
CA TYR A 122 -3.02 19.48 12.73
C TYR A 122 -4.38 19.61 12.04
N LEU A 123 -5.35 20.23 12.71
CA LEU A 123 -6.70 20.39 12.16
C LEU A 123 -6.67 21.18 10.84
N GLN A 124 -5.90 22.27 10.79
CA GLN A 124 -5.75 23.06 9.58
C GLN A 124 -5.07 22.28 8.47
N MET A 125 -4.07 21.46 8.79
CA MET A 125 -3.40 20.59 7.82
C MET A 125 -4.34 19.51 7.28
N GLU A 126 -5.09 18.82 8.15
CA GLU A 126 -6.08 17.82 7.75
C GLU A 126 -7.13 18.42 6.80
N LEU A 127 -7.68 19.58 7.15
CA LEU A 127 -8.65 20.28 6.30
C LEU A 127 -8.04 20.70 4.95
N THR A 128 -6.77 21.08 4.93
CA THR A 128 -6.07 21.45 3.69
C THR A 128 -5.89 20.24 2.78
N ILE A 129 -5.45 19.11 3.34
CA ILE A 129 -5.32 17.83 2.61
C ILE A 129 -6.69 17.38 2.08
N LEU A 130 -7.73 17.35 2.92
CA LEU A 130 -9.07 16.94 2.53
C LEU A 130 -9.66 17.83 1.42
N LYS A 131 -9.46 19.15 1.50
CA LYS A 131 -9.87 20.08 0.44
C LYS A 131 -9.12 19.84 -0.87
N PHE A 132 -7.82 19.57 -0.80
CA PHE A 132 -7.03 19.24 -1.99
C PHE A 132 -7.57 18.01 -2.72
N PHE A 133 -7.90 16.93 -1.98
CA PHE A 133 -8.55 15.73 -2.53
C PHE A 133 -10.05 15.87 -2.76
N GLN A 134 -10.63 17.07 -2.62
CA GLN A 134 -12.07 17.32 -2.76
C GLN A 134 -12.92 16.36 -1.91
N TRP A 135 -12.43 16.01 -0.72
CA TRP A 135 -13.01 15.05 0.22
C TRP A 135 -13.11 13.61 -0.30
N ASN A 136 -12.54 13.30 -1.46
CA ASN A 136 -12.44 11.94 -1.99
C ASN A 136 -11.12 11.29 -1.57
N ILE A 137 -11.14 10.60 -0.42
CA ILE A 137 -9.99 9.85 0.11
C ILE A 137 -10.12 8.33 -0.09
N SER A 138 -11.16 7.88 -0.80
CA SER A 138 -11.36 6.47 -1.13
C SER A 138 -10.50 6.07 -2.34
N LEU A 139 -9.19 6.09 -2.13
CA LEU A 139 -8.17 5.96 -3.17
C LEU A 139 -7.47 4.60 -3.02
N PRO A 140 -7.70 3.65 -3.95
CA PRO A 140 -7.14 2.31 -3.83
C PRO A 140 -5.61 2.33 -3.96
N THR A 141 -4.95 1.58 -3.08
CA THR A 141 -3.49 1.42 -3.03
C THR A 141 -3.12 -0.07 -3.19
N PRO A 142 -1.84 -0.43 -3.44
CA PRO A 142 -1.46 -1.83 -3.60
C PRO A 142 -1.87 -2.73 -2.42
N ALA A 143 -1.83 -2.19 -1.20
CA ALA A 143 -2.25 -2.88 0.02
C ALA A 143 -3.72 -3.34 -0.03
N HIS A 144 -4.60 -2.61 -0.71
CA HIS A 144 -6.01 -2.97 -0.84
C HIS A 144 -6.23 -4.21 -1.72
N PHE A 145 -5.34 -4.48 -2.67
CA PHE A 145 -5.47 -5.60 -3.60
C PHE A 145 -4.74 -6.86 -3.13
N LEU A 146 -3.69 -6.69 -2.32
CA LEU A 146 -2.72 -7.74 -2.04
C LEU A 146 -3.37 -8.97 -1.39
N ASP A 147 -4.15 -8.77 -0.33
CA ASP A 147 -4.76 -9.88 0.42
C ASP A 147 -5.70 -10.72 -0.46
N TYR A 148 -6.48 -10.06 -1.32
CA TYR A 148 -7.33 -10.74 -2.29
C TYR A 148 -6.50 -11.60 -3.26
N TYR A 149 -5.38 -11.08 -3.76
CA TYR A 149 -4.52 -11.82 -4.69
C TYR A 149 -3.74 -12.97 -4.03
N MET A 150 -3.38 -12.82 -2.76
CA MET A 150 -2.70 -13.86 -1.99
C MET A 150 -3.57 -15.11 -1.78
N THR A 151 -4.90 -14.99 -1.82
CA THR A 151 -5.81 -16.14 -1.67
C THR A 151 -5.51 -17.26 -2.69
N GLU A 152 -5.11 -16.87 -3.90
CA GLU A 152 -4.76 -17.75 -5.01
C GLU A 152 -3.25 -17.84 -5.26
N GLY A 153 -2.45 -17.30 -4.32
CA GLY A 153 -1.01 -17.20 -4.42
C GLY A 153 -0.26 -18.52 -4.18
N VAL A 154 -0.87 -19.54 -3.58
CA VAL A 154 -0.32 -20.91 -3.47
C VAL A 154 -1.44 -21.94 -3.56
N SER A 155 -1.18 -23.01 -4.33
CA SER A 155 -2.08 -24.15 -4.50
C SER A 155 -1.36 -25.50 -4.28
N GLN A 156 -2.14 -26.56 -4.06
CA GLN A 156 -1.62 -27.93 -3.92
C GLN A 156 -0.99 -28.46 -5.22
N SER A 157 -1.39 -27.90 -6.37
CA SER A 157 -0.84 -28.22 -7.69
C SER A 157 0.51 -27.54 -7.98
N ASP A 158 0.96 -26.62 -7.12
CA ASP A 158 2.24 -25.94 -7.32
C ASP A 158 3.40 -26.89 -7.02
N LEU A 159 4.52 -26.66 -7.69
CA LEU A 159 5.80 -27.29 -7.38
C LEU A 159 6.73 -26.29 -6.68
N HIS A 160 7.39 -26.74 -5.63
CA HIS A 160 8.47 -26.03 -4.94
C HIS A 160 9.81 -26.62 -5.39
N ALA A 161 10.63 -25.82 -6.08
CA ALA A 161 11.91 -26.25 -6.65
C ALA A 161 11.79 -27.53 -7.52
N GLY A 162 10.67 -27.68 -8.25
CA GLY A 162 10.39 -28.85 -9.10
C GLY A 162 9.75 -30.04 -8.40
N TYR A 163 9.58 -30.01 -7.08
CA TYR A 163 8.95 -31.07 -6.29
C TYR A 163 7.55 -30.66 -5.81
N PRO A 164 6.61 -31.60 -5.57
CA PRO A 164 5.32 -31.27 -5.00
C PRO A 164 5.44 -30.50 -3.68
N VAL A 165 4.60 -29.48 -3.50
CA VAL A 165 4.57 -28.70 -2.25
C VAL A 165 4.22 -29.62 -1.07
N CYS A 166 5.15 -29.75 -0.11
CA CYS A 166 4.98 -30.60 1.07
C CYS A 166 3.92 -30.06 2.05
N SER A 167 3.74 -28.74 2.13
CA SER A 167 2.74 -28.11 2.99
C SER A 167 2.28 -26.78 2.42
N VAL A 168 1.06 -26.75 1.88
CA VAL A 168 0.45 -25.53 1.33
C VAL A 168 0.32 -24.44 2.38
N ASN A 169 -0.06 -24.79 3.61
CA ASN A 169 -0.20 -23.82 4.70
C ASN A 169 1.14 -23.15 5.04
N LYS A 170 2.23 -23.93 5.09
CA LYS A 170 3.57 -23.39 5.35
C LYS A 170 4.02 -22.48 4.20
N SER A 171 3.81 -22.91 2.96
CA SER A 171 4.14 -22.12 1.77
C SER A 171 3.33 -20.82 1.69
N ARG A 172 2.04 -20.83 2.07
CA ARG A 172 1.21 -19.63 2.17
C ARG A 172 1.75 -18.64 3.19
N LEU A 173 2.14 -19.11 4.38
CA LEU A 173 2.72 -18.26 5.41
C LEU A 173 4.02 -17.58 4.95
N TYR A 174 4.87 -18.29 4.21
CA TYR A 174 6.06 -17.67 3.64
C TYR A 174 5.70 -16.69 2.51
N LEU A 175 4.77 -17.06 1.63
CA LEU A 175 4.31 -16.17 0.56
C LEU A 175 3.81 -14.85 1.13
N GLU A 176 2.97 -14.89 2.16
CA GLU A 176 2.44 -13.71 2.85
C GLU A 176 3.56 -12.79 3.34
N LYS A 177 4.59 -13.35 3.98
CA LYS A 177 5.76 -12.57 4.44
C LYS A 177 6.51 -11.90 3.28
N TYR A 178 6.78 -12.63 2.20
CA TYR A 178 7.45 -12.05 1.03
C TYR A 178 6.58 -11.01 0.33
N CYS A 179 5.27 -11.23 0.26
CA CYS A 179 4.32 -10.28 -0.32
C CYS A 179 4.31 -8.96 0.43
N HIS A 180 4.24 -8.99 1.77
CA HIS A 180 4.33 -7.78 2.59
C HIS A 180 5.70 -7.11 2.51
N TYR A 181 6.78 -7.88 2.46
CA TYR A 181 8.12 -7.32 2.23
C TYR A 181 8.19 -6.56 0.90
N PHE A 182 7.72 -7.15 -0.20
CA PHE A 182 7.72 -6.50 -1.51
C PHE A 182 6.74 -5.32 -1.58
N LEU A 183 5.64 -5.40 -0.83
CA LEU A 183 4.72 -4.28 -0.66
C LEU A 183 5.42 -3.09 -0.01
N GLU A 184 6.22 -3.30 1.05
CA GLU A 184 7.03 -2.27 1.68
C GLU A 184 8.10 -1.72 0.72
N VAL A 185 8.80 -2.59 -0.03
CA VAL A 185 9.77 -2.17 -1.06
C VAL A 185 9.10 -1.25 -2.09
N SER A 186 7.88 -1.60 -2.54
CA SER A 186 7.14 -0.79 -3.52
C SER A 186 6.76 0.60 -3.00
N LEU A 187 6.61 0.75 -1.68
CA LEU A 187 6.23 2.01 -1.05
C LEU A 187 7.41 3.00 -1.00
N GLN A 188 8.63 2.46 -0.86
CA GLN A 188 9.85 3.22 -0.62
C GLN A 188 10.33 4.02 -1.83
N ASP A 189 10.11 3.51 -3.04
CA ASP A 189 10.53 4.18 -4.27
C ASP A 189 9.33 4.66 -5.10
N HIS A 190 9.32 5.95 -5.41
CA HIS A 190 8.36 6.58 -6.31
C HIS A 190 8.37 6.00 -7.74
N CYS A 191 9.39 5.23 -8.14
CA CYS A 191 9.42 4.56 -9.44
C CYS A 191 8.24 3.60 -9.64
N PHE A 192 7.66 3.07 -8.55
CA PHE A 192 6.47 2.22 -8.61
C PHE A 192 5.19 2.99 -8.93
N LEU A 193 5.14 4.32 -8.75
CA LEU A 193 3.95 5.13 -9.03
C LEU A 193 3.59 5.19 -10.52
N VAL A 194 4.47 4.75 -11.41
CA VAL A 194 4.16 4.57 -12.85
C VAL A 194 3.21 3.39 -13.08
N PHE A 195 3.18 2.43 -12.16
CA PHE A 195 2.32 1.25 -12.25
C PHE A 195 1.01 1.47 -11.51
N ARG A 196 -0.04 0.82 -12.02
CA ARG A 196 -1.33 0.73 -11.34
C ARG A 196 -1.17 -0.02 -10.00
N PRO A 197 -1.76 0.45 -8.89
CA PRO A 197 -1.79 -0.26 -7.61
C PRO A 197 -2.02 -1.78 -7.65
N SER A 198 -2.96 -2.23 -8.48
CA SER A 198 -3.30 -3.63 -8.71
C SER A 198 -2.22 -4.40 -9.47
N VAL A 199 -1.46 -3.74 -10.35
CA VAL A 199 -0.28 -4.32 -11.01
C VAL A 199 0.83 -4.52 -9.98
N ILE A 200 1.06 -3.54 -9.10
CA ILE A 200 2.06 -3.64 -8.02
C ILE A 200 1.72 -4.80 -7.09
N ALA A 201 0.46 -4.90 -6.64
CA ALA A 201 0.02 -6.01 -5.79
C ALA A 201 0.20 -7.38 -6.46
N ALA A 202 -0.13 -7.50 -7.75
CA ALA A 202 0.09 -8.72 -8.53
C ALA A 202 1.59 -9.04 -8.68
N ALA A 203 2.42 -8.01 -8.88
CA ALA A 203 3.87 -8.15 -8.94
C ALA A 203 4.46 -8.61 -7.60
N CYS A 204 3.96 -8.12 -6.45
CA CYS A 204 4.36 -8.63 -5.13
C CYS A 204 4.13 -10.14 -5.01
N VAL A 205 2.97 -10.63 -5.43
CA VAL A 205 2.66 -12.08 -5.40
C VAL A 205 3.58 -12.86 -6.35
N ALA A 206 3.79 -12.36 -7.56
CA ALA A 206 4.66 -13.01 -8.54
C ALA A 206 6.13 -13.04 -8.08
N ALA A 207 6.69 -11.92 -7.62
CA ALA A 207 8.03 -11.81 -7.07
C ALA A 207 8.22 -12.75 -5.86
N SER A 208 7.22 -12.81 -4.96
CA SER A 208 7.22 -13.75 -3.84
C SER A 208 7.27 -15.21 -4.29
N ARG A 209 6.48 -15.59 -5.32
CA ARG A 209 6.53 -16.94 -5.90
C ARG A 209 7.89 -17.25 -6.53
N ILE A 210 8.55 -16.27 -7.16
CA ILE A 210 9.91 -16.43 -7.70
C ILE A 210 10.91 -16.72 -6.58
N CYS A 211 10.91 -15.90 -5.51
CA CYS A 211 11.79 -16.08 -4.36
C CYS A 211 11.57 -17.41 -3.62
N LEU A 212 10.33 -17.92 -3.64
CA LEU A 212 9.99 -19.22 -3.06
C LEU A 212 10.17 -20.40 -4.01
N HIS A 213 10.70 -20.17 -5.22
CA HIS A 213 10.87 -21.19 -6.25
C HIS A 213 9.57 -21.96 -6.54
N LEU A 214 8.43 -21.27 -6.52
CA LEU A 214 7.13 -21.84 -6.83
C LEU A 214 6.90 -21.80 -8.35
N SER A 215 6.49 -22.95 -8.91
CA SER A 215 6.19 -23.09 -10.33
C SER A 215 4.81 -23.73 -10.57
N PRO A 216 4.07 -23.26 -11.59
CA PRO A 216 4.40 -22.14 -12.49
C PRO A 216 4.34 -20.79 -11.76
N THR A 217 5.25 -19.86 -12.05
CA THR A 217 5.30 -18.57 -11.33
C THR A 217 4.00 -17.79 -11.41
N TRP A 218 3.36 -17.77 -12.58
CA TRP A 218 2.05 -17.16 -12.79
C TRP A 218 1.05 -18.24 -13.18
N THR A 219 0.08 -18.51 -12.30
CA THR A 219 -0.91 -19.58 -12.49
C THR A 219 -2.13 -19.07 -13.26
N SER A 220 -2.92 -19.99 -13.83
CA SER A 220 -4.21 -19.66 -14.43
C SER A 220 -5.20 -19.07 -13.41
N ARG A 221 -5.10 -19.48 -12.14
CA ARG A 221 -5.91 -18.96 -11.04
C ARG A 221 -5.58 -17.49 -10.76
N LEU A 222 -4.28 -17.15 -10.68
CA LEU A 222 -3.82 -15.76 -10.54
C LEU A 222 -4.23 -14.91 -11.75
N HIS A 223 -4.11 -15.44 -12.97
CA HIS A 223 -4.63 -14.77 -14.16
C HIS A 223 -6.14 -14.52 -14.06
N SER A 224 -6.92 -15.51 -13.60
CA SER A 224 -8.37 -15.42 -13.50
C SER A 224 -8.84 -14.37 -12.49
N ILE A 225 -8.20 -14.26 -11.32
CA ILE A 225 -8.64 -13.31 -10.27
C ILE A 225 -8.11 -11.89 -10.48
N THR A 226 -6.96 -11.74 -11.13
CA THR A 226 -6.35 -10.42 -11.36
C THR A 226 -6.72 -9.83 -12.72
N GLY A 227 -7.07 -10.67 -13.69
CA GLY A 227 -7.18 -10.31 -15.11
C GLY A 227 -5.85 -10.03 -15.81
N TYR A 228 -4.71 -10.16 -15.11
CA TYR A 228 -3.39 -9.85 -15.68
C TYR A 228 -2.70 -11.09 -16.23
N ARG A 229 -2.07 -10.90 -17.39
CA ARG A 229 -1.10 -11.85 -17.97
C ARG A 229 0.32 -11.45 -17.56
N TRP A 230 1.28 -12.37 -17.71
CA TRP A 230 2.68 -12.16 -17.32
C TRP A 230 3.29 -10.89 -17.93
N ASP A 231 3.02 -10.60 -19.21
CA ASP A 231 3.47 -9.42 -19.93
C ASP A 231 3.02 -8.09 -19.32
N HIS A 232 1.87 -8.07 -18.63
CA HIS A 232 1.37 -6.85 -17.96
C HIS A 232 2.12 -6.55 -16.65
N ILE A 233 2.61 -7.59 -15.95
CA ILE A 233 3.22 -7.46 -14.63
C ILE A 233 4.74 -7.57 -14.65
N ALA A 234 5.32 -8.18 -15.70
CA ALA A 234 6.76 -8.41 -15.82
C ALA A 234 7.62 -7.14 -15.61
N PRO A 235 7.27 -5.96 -16.19
CA PRO A 235 8.07 -4.75 -15.97
C PRO A 235 8.10 -4.31 -14.49
N CYS A 236 6.99 -4.49 -13.77
CA CYS A 236 6.91 -4.18 -12.34
C CYS A 236 7.70 -5.18 -11.50
N ILE A 237 7.66 -6.47 -11.87
CA ILE A 237 8.44 -7.54 -11.20
C ILE A 237 9.94 -7.30 -11.38
N GLU A 238 10.38 -6.97 -12.59
CA GLU A 238 11.79 -6.64 -12.87
C GLU A 238 12.25 -5.41 -12.10
N THR A 239 11.38 -4.42 -11.89
CA THR A 239 11.70 -3.25 -11.06
C THR A 239 11.81 -3.62 -9.58
N MET A 240 10.99 -4.55 -9.11
CA MET A 240 10.93 -5.01 -7.73
C MET A 240 12.09 -5.94 -7.32
N LEU A 241 12.69 -6.64 -8.28
CA LEU A 241 13.78 -7.60 -8.06
C LEU A 241 15.18 -7.07 -8.40
N LYS A 242 15.30 -5.80 -8.78
CA LYS A 242 16.58 -5.09 -8.97
C LYS A 242 17.22 -4.75 -7.63
#